data_AF-A0A3F2UYB4-F1
#
_entry.id   AF-A0A3F2UYB4-F1
#
_cell.length_a   1.000
_cell.length_b   1.000
_cell.length_c   1.000
_cell.angle_alpha   90.00
_cell.angle_beta   90.00
_cell.angle_gamma   90.00
#
_symmetry.space_group_name_H-M   'P 1'
#
loop_
_entity.id
_entity.type
_entity.pdbx_description
1 polymer ?
#
loop_
_entity_poly.entity_id
_entity_poly.type
_entity_poly.pdbx_seq_one_letter_code
_entity_poly.pdbx_strand_id
1 'polypeptide(L)'
;MNATARFSPEEQNLFNPAYCSLILYEAIRQFQGDSDEGMPCTLAYLALPMSSNGLISSCLPNTVATPISAWITSNEGELVGLAGTISSYVDITTTAIGFLLDQGVVVLSDTGRLSLDGQVIPKMPGFVAKNTEIKRNFRVAGFIGRWFTSASSVESIYTQLGVRP
;
A
#
# COMPACT_ATOMS: atom_id res chain seq x y z
N MET A 1 -25.49 6.74 -8.48
CA MET A 1 -25.46 6.26 -7.08
C MET A 1 -24.47 5.12 -7.01
N ASN A 2 -23.19 5.42 -6.75
CA ASN A 2 -22.20 4.36 -6.53
C ASN A 2 -22.16 4.08 -5.04
N ALA A 3 -22.89 3.04 -4.61
CA ALA A 3 -22.55 2.38 -3.36
C ALA A 3 -21.16 1.78 -3.55
N THR A 4 -20.12 2.43 -3.02
CA THR A 4 -18.80 1.81 -2.85
C THR A 4 -19.03 0.56 -2.03
N ALA A 5 -18.98 -0.61 -2.68
CA ALA A 5 -19.08 -1.89 -2.02
C ALA A 5 -17.97 -1.97 -0.98
N ARG A 6 -18.33 -1.82 0.29
CA ARG A 6 -17.44 -2.12 1.41
C ARG A 6 -17.55 -3.61 1.69
N PHE A 7 -16.44 -4.24 2.04
CA PHE A 7 -16.46 -5.62 2.48
C PHE A 7 -17.38 -5.75 3.70
N SER A 8 -18.19 -6.82 3.73
CA SER A 8 -18.95 -7.19 4.91
C SER A 8 -18.01 -7.48 6.09
N PRO A 9 -18.49 -7.43 7.34
CA PRO A 9 -17.67 -7.81 8.49
C PRO A 9 -17.07 -9.21 8.36
N GLU A 10 -17.81 -10.17 7.79
CA GLU A 10 -17.34 -11.53 7.51
C GLU A 10 -16.22 -11.52 6.47
N GLU A 11 -16.35 -10.75 5.39
CA GLU A 11 -15.32 -10.59 4.37
C GLU A 11 -14.06 -9.90 4.92
N GLN A 12 -14.22 -8.91 5.81
CA GLN A 12 -13.10 -8.27 6.50
C GLN A 12 -12.35 -9.25 7.41
N ASN A 13 -13.06 -10.12 8.12
CA ASN A 13 -12.45 -11.14 9.00
C ASN A 13 -11.64 -12.20 8.23
N LEU A 14 -11.88 -12.37 6.92
CA LEU A 14 -11.04 -13.22 6.07
C LEU A 14 -9.66 -12.61 5.82
N PHE A 15 -9.52 -11.29 5.95
CA PHE A 15 -8.22 -10.62 5.86
C PHE A 15 -7.49 -10.73 7.19
N ASN A 16 -6.42 -11.53 7.19
CA ASN A 16 -5.54 -11.66 8.34
C ASN A 16 -4.80 -10.33 8.59
N PRO A 17 -5.04 -9.63 9.72
CA PRO A 17 -4.41 -8.33 9.99
C PRO A 17 -2.88 -8.41 10.01
N ALA A 18 -2.29 -9.51 10.49
CA ALA A 18 -0.85 -9.69 10.50
C ALA A 18 -0.27 -9.81 9.08
N TYR A 19 -0.99 -10.46 8.16
CA TYR A 19 -0.60 -10.51 6.75
C TYR A 19 -0.68 -9.13 6.10
N CYS A 20 -1.81 -8.43 6.22
CA CYS A 20 -1.97 -7.09 5.67
C CYS A 20 -0.93 -6.11 6.23
N SER A 21 -0.65 -6.21 7.53
CA SER A 21 0.38 -5.43 8.22
C SER A 21 1.77 -5.71 7.66
N LEU A 22 2.11 -6.96 7.37
CA LEU A 22 3.38 -7.32 6.76
C LEU A 22 3.57 -6.71 5.37
N ILE A 23 2.51 -6.70 4.56
CA ILE A 23 2.53 -6.08 3.23
C ILE A 23 2.72 -4.56 3.38
N LEU A 24 1.97 -3.94 4.29
CA LEU A 24 2.07 -2.49 4.52
C LEU A 24 3.41 -2.08 5.13
N TYR A 25 3.96 -2.87 6.05
CA TYR A 25 5.29 -2.69 6.62
C TYR A 25 6.34 -2.57 5.51
N GLU A 26 6.25 -3.40 4.47
CA GLU A 26 7.21 -3.35 3.37
C GLU A 26 7.08 -2.08 2.53
N ALA A 27 5.87 -1.60 2.30
CA ALA A 27 5.67 -0.31 1.63
C ALA A 27 6.27 0.84 2.44
N ILE A 28 6.02 0.89 3.76
CA ILE A 28 6.56 1.92 4.66
C ILE A 28 8.09 1.86 4.69
N ARG A 29 8.66 0.65 4.86
CA ARG A 29 10.11 0.43 4.90
C ARG A 29 10.79 0.96 3.64
N GLN A 30 10.21 0.68 2.48
CA GLN A 30 10.81 1.02 1.20
C GLN A 30 10.59 2.49 0.85
N PHE A 31 9.45 3.09 1.22
CA PHE A 31 9.25 4.54 1.12
C PHE A 31 10.30 5.29 1.95
N GLN A 32 10.49 4.91 3.21
CA GLN A 32 11.48 5.53 4.10
C GLN A 32 12.93 5.28 3.66
N GLY A 33 13.20 4.21 2.89
CA GLY A 33 14.52 3.98 2.31
C GLY A 33 14.91 4.99 1.23
N ASP A 34 13.91 5.59 0.57
CA ASP A 34 14.05 6.51 -0.56
C ASP A 34 13.55 7.94 -0.22
N SER A 35 13.22 8.22 1.04
CA SER A 35 12.73 9.52 1.53
C SER A 35 13.29 9.81 2.92
N ASP A 36 13.70 11.06 3.16
CA ASP A 36 14.17 11.51 4.49
C ASP A 36 13.03 11.59 5.52
N GLU A 37 11.78 11.46 5.08
CA GLU A 37 10.59 11.50 5.93
C GLU A 37 9.85 10.14 5.91
N GLY A 38 9.08 9.84 6.95
CA GLY A 38 8.20 8.65 6.98
C GLY A 38 7.17 8.65 5.85
N MET A 39 6.46 7.56 5.63
CA MET A 39 5.38 7.50 4.64
C MET A 39 4.13 8.25 5.15
N PRO A 40 3.55 9.23 4.42
CA PRO A 40 2.26 9.81 4.78
C PRO A 40 1.21 8.72 4.99
N CYS A 41 0.52 8.72 6.12
CA CYS A 41 -0.38 7.62 6.49
C CYS A 41 -1.51 7.40 5.48
N THR A 42 -1.91 8.46 4.76
CA THR A 42 -2.88 8.39 3.67
C THR A 42 -2.41 7.44 2.57
N LEU A 43 -1.13 7.51 2.16
CA LEU A 43 -0.61 6.63 1.10
C LEU A 43 -0.68 5.13 1.45
N ALA A 44 -0.79 4.76 2.73
CA ALA A 44 -1.02 3.36 3.14
C ALA A 44 -2.32 2.80 2.56
N TYR A 45 -3.36 3.64 2.48
CA TYR A 45 -4.67 3.32 1.91
C TYR A 45 -4.65 3.12 0.40
N LEU A 46 -3.56 3.52 -0.28
CA LEU A 46 -3.32 3.19 -1.68
C LEU A 46 -2.42 1.96 -1.80
N ALA A 47 -1.33 1.91 -1.04
CA ALA A 47 -0.31 0.89 -1.17
C ALA A 47 -0.81 -0.53 -0.88
N LEU A 48 -1.61 -0.71 0.19
CA LEU A 48 -2.13 -2.03 0.56
C LEU A 48 -3.11 -2.62 -0.49
N PRO A 49 -4.18 -1.92 -0.92
CA PRO A 49 -5.08 -2.45 -1.93
C PRO A 49 -4.39 -2.66 -3.28
N MET A 50 -3.52 -1.74 -3.70
CA MET A 50 -2.81 -1.88 -4.98
C MET A 50 -1.87 -3.10 -5.00
N SER A 51 -1.18 -3.38 -3.89
CA SER A 51 -0.30 -4.55 -3.77
C SER A 51 -1.02 -5.87 -3.57
N SER A 52 -2.26 -5.81 -3.08
CA SER A 52 -3.11 -7.00 -2.88
C SER A 52 -3.96 -7.32 -4.11
N ASN A 53 -4.12 -6.37 -5.04
CA ASN A 53 -4.84 -6.57 -6.29
C ASN A 53 -3.93 -7.16 -7.37
N GLY A 54 -4.20 -8.40 -7.78
CA GLY A 54 -3.41 -9.12 -8.78
C GLY A 54 -3.39 -8.46 -10.15
N LEU A 55 -4.50 -7.82 -10.56
CA LEU A 55 -4.57 -7.09 -11.84
C LEU A 55 -3.64 -5.88 -11.82
N ILE A 56 -3.77 -5.05 -10.78
CA ILE A 56 -2.92 -3.86 -10.60
C ILE A 56 -1.45 -4.26 -10.50
N SER A 57 -1.15 -5.29 -9.71
CA SER A 57 0.20 -5.81 -9.56
C SER A 57 0.83 -6.25 -10.89
N SER A 58 0.02 -6.74 -11.83
CA SER A 58 0.51 -7.22 -13.14
C SER A 58 0.79 -6.10 -14.13
N CYS A 59 0.18 -4.92 -13.95
CA CYS A 59 0.32 -3.79 -14.86
C CYS A 59 1.20 -2.66 -14.31
N LEU A 60 1.79 -2.82 -13.11
CA LEU A 60 2.73 -1.85 -12.55
C LEU A 60 3.94 -1.63 -13.47
N PRO A 61 4.53 -0.43 -13.45
CA PRO A 61 5.71 -0.17 -14.25
C PRO A 61 6.91 -0.98 -13.75
N ASN A 62 7.85 -1.27 -14.66
CA ASN A 62 9.07 -2.00 -14.32
C ASN A 62 10.05 -1.19 -13.46
N THR A 63 9.90 0.14 -13.41
CA THR A 63 10.82 1.05 -12.72
C THR A 63 10.07 2.15 -11.98
N VAL A 64 10.64 2.61 -10.87
CA VAL A 64 10.08 3.73 -10.08
C VAL A 64 10.23 5.09 -10.78
N ALA A 65 10.99 5.16 -11.88
CA ALA A 65 11.17 6.38 -12.67
C ALA A 65 9.97 6.67 -13.59
N THR A 66 9.09 5.68 -13.83
CA THR A 66 7.88 5.89 -14.64
C THR A 66 6.91 6.79 -13.87
N PRO A 67 6.49 7.95 -14.42
CA PRO A 67 5.52 8.80 -13.74
C PRO A 67 4.17 8.10 -13.54
N ILE A 68 3.52 8.35 -12.40
CA ILE A 68 2.20 7.77 -12.07
C ILE A 68 1.16 8.14 -13.14
N SER A 69 1.17 9.39 -13.62
CA SER A 69 0.30 9.83 -14.72
C SER A 69 0.50 9.03 -16.01
N ALA A 70 1.75 8.76 -16.40
CA ALA A 70 2.05 7.99 -17.60
C ALA A 70 1.62 6.52 -17.47
N TRP A 71 1.77 5.94 -16.27
CA TRP A 71 1.25 4.61 -15.97
C TRP A 71 -0.28 4.56 -16.06
N ILE A 72 -0.98 5.56 -15.52
CA ILE A 72 -2.44 5.62 -15.58
C ILE A 72 -2.93 5.65 -17.03
N THR A 73 -2.39 6.57 -17.84
CA THR A 73 -2.78 6.71 -19.26
C THR A 73 -2.54 5.42 -20.06
N SER A 74 -1.51 4.65 -19.70
CA SER A 74 -1.18 3.41 -20.39
C SER A 74 -2.04 2.21 -19.96
N ASN A 75 -2.78 2.33 -18.85
CA ASN A 75 -3.50 1.22 -18.23
C ASN A 75 -4.97 1.56 -17.90
N GLU A 76 -5.55 2.62 -18.47
CA GLU A 76 -6.88 3.15 -18.11
C GLU A 76 -7.97 2.06 -18.00
N GLY A 77 -7.97 1.08 -18.93
CA GLY A 77 -8.91 -0.05 -18.91
C GLY A 77 -8.74 -0.99 -17.70
N GLU A 78 -7.50 -1.26 -17.30
CA GLU A 78 -7.20 -2.15 -16.15
C GLU A 78 -7.42 -1.45 -14.80
N LEU A 79 -7.45 -0.12 -14.80
CA LEU A 79 -7.71 0.70 -13.61
C LEU A 79 -9.20 0.92 -13.36
N VAL A 80 -10.08 0.42 -14.23
CA VAL A 80 -11.54 0.47 -14.01
C VAL A 80 -11.88 -0.22 -12.70
N GLY A 81 -12.49 0.53 -11.78
CA GLY A 81 -12.90 0.03 -10.47
C GLY A 81 -11.82 0.08 -9.39
N LEU A 82 -10.59 0.53 -9.69
CA LEU A 82 -9.52 0.67 -8.70
C LEU A 82 -9.95 1.55 -7.51
N ALA A 83 -10.60 2.68 -7.77
CA ALA A 83 -11.13 3.55 -6.72
C ALA A 83 -12.14 2.82 -5.80
N GLY A 84 -12.95 1.92 -6.37
CA GLY A 84 -13.87 1.06 -5.62
C GLY A 84 -13.11 0.06 -4.74
N THR A 85 -12.09 -0.61 -5.28
CA THR A 85 -11.21 -1.51 -4.50
C THR A 85 -10.50 -0.78 -3.37
N ILE A 86 -9.95 0.42 -3.62
CA ILE A 86 -9.31 1.22 -2.58
C ILE A 86 -10.31 1.55 -1.46
N SER A 87 -11.52 1.96 -1.83
CA SER A 87 -12.59 2.28 -0.88
C SER A 87 -13.03 1.07 -0.05
N SER A 88 -12.99 -0.14 -0.62
CA SER A 88 -13.35 -1.37 0.11
C SER A 88 -12.29 -1.80 1.11
N TYR A 89 -11.03 -1.40 0.91
CA TYR A 89 -9.88 -1.73 1.77
C TYR A 89 -9.69 -0.78 2.96
N VAL A 90 -10.51 0.24 3.14
CA VAL A 90 -10.32 1.27 4.19
C VAL A 90 -10.24 0.64 5.59
N ASP A 91 -11.19 -0.22 5.95
CA ASP A 91 -11.23 -0.84 7.29
C ASP A 91 -10.09 -1.85 7.49
N ILE A 92 -9.74 -2.59 6.44
CA ILE A 92 -8.62 -3.55 6.42
C ILE A 92 -7.29 -2.82 6.63
N THR A 93 -7.09 -1.72 5.90
CA THR A 93 -5.88 -0.91 5.99
C THR A 93 -5.76 -0.25 7.36
N THR A 94 -6.86 0.27 7.89
CA THR A 94 -6.92 0.86 9.24
C THR A 94 -6.54 -0.18 10.30
N THR A 95 -7.08 -1.40 10.20
CA THR A 95 -6.76 -2.50 11.11
C THR A 95 -5.29 -2.91 11.01
N ALA A 96 -4.73 -2.95 9.79
CA ALA A 96 -3.32 -3.25 9.57
C ALA A 96 -2.38 -2.17 10.14
N ILE A 97 -2.72 -0.88 9.97
CA ILE A 97 -1.97 0.21 10.60
C ILE A 97 -2.03 0.08 12.13
N GLY A 98 -3.22 -0.14 12.70
CA GLY A 98 -3.39 -0.34 14.14
C GLY A 98 -2.53 -1.49 14.68
N PHE A 99 -2.53 -2.63 13.99
CA PHE A 99 -1.69 -3.76 14.36
C PHE A 99 -0.19 -3.44 14.32
N LEU A 100 0.30 -2.71 13.30
CA LEU A 100 1.70 -2.28 13.24
C LEU A 100 2.09 -1.35 14.41
N LEU A 101 1.20 -0.44 14.77
CA LEU A 101 1.37 0.48 15.91
C LEU A 101 1.36 -0.29 17.24
N ASP A 102 0.40 -1.21 17.42
CA ASP A 102 0.27 -2.04 18.64
C ASP A 102 1.49 -2.95 18.86
N GLN A 103 2.11 -3.43 17.77
CA GLN A 103 3.35 -4.21 17.84
C GLN A 103 4.60 -3.33 18.05
N GLY A 104 4.48 -2.00 17.98
CA GLY A 104 5.60 -1.08 18.15
C GLY A 104 6.69 -1.19 17.07
N VAL A 105 6.35 -1.69 15.88
CA VAL A 105 7.28 -1.81 14.74
C VAL A 105 7.25 -0.58 13.82
N VAL A 106 6.20 0.23 13.96
CA VAL A 106 5.99 1.50 13.25
C VAL A 106 5.52 2.52 14.27
N VAL A 107 5.90 3.78 14.08
CA VAL A 107 5.39 4.94 14.81
C VAL A 107 4.66 5.88 13.85
N LEU A 108 3.64 6.57 14.36
CA LEU A 108 2.91 7.63 13.68
C LEU A 108 3.34 8.98 14.27
N SER A 109 3.91 9.86 13.44
CA SER A 109 4.26 11.22 13.86
C SER A 109 3.02 12.10 14.07
N ASP A 110 3.21 13.23 14.75
CA ASP A 110 2.24 14.32 14.86
C ASP A 110 1.82 14.91 13.50
N THR A 111 2.72 14.84 12.51
CA THR A 111 2.47 15.22 11.11
C THR A 111 1.79 14.14 10.28
N GLY A 112 1.37 13.03 10.88
CA GLY A 112 0.63 11.96 10.22
C GLY A 112 1.50 11.07 9.32
N ARG A 113 2.77 10.87 9.68
CA ARG A 113 3.71 10.04 8.90
C ARG A 113 4.07 8.76 9.65
N LEU A 114 3.99 7.64 8.94
CA LEU A 114 4.37 6.31 9.40
C LEU A 114 5.86 6.08 9.13
N SER A 115 6.62 5.70 10.16
CA SER A 115 8.04 5.34 10.01
C SER A 115 8.35 4.12 10.86
N LEU A 116 9.34 3.34 10.44
CA LEU A 116 9.79 2.19 11.21
C LEU A 116 10.44 2.64 12.51
N ASP A 117 10.12 1.95 13.61
CA ASP A 117 10.76 2.15 14.92
C ASP A 117 11.36 0.83 15.43
N GLY A 118 12.61 0.90 15.89
CA GLY A 118 13.31 -0.17 16.60
C GLY A 118 13.55 -1.50 15.84
N GLN A 119 12.50 -2.25 15.54
CA GLN A 119 12.58 -3.63 15.03
C GLN A 119 12.61 -3.71 13.51
N VAL A 120 13.77 -4.09 12.98
CA VAL A 120 13.96 -4.38 11.56
C VAL A 120 13.55 -5.82 11.28
N ILE A 121 12.34 -6.02 10.73
CA ILE A 121 11.97 -7.29 10.11
C ILE A 121 12.99 -7.56 8.98
N PRO A 122 13.48 -8.80 8.82
CA PRO A 122 14.43 -9.14 7.76
C PRO A 122 14.00 -8.64 6.38
N LYS A 123 14.96 -8.31 5.51
CA LYS A 123 14.68 -7.86 4.13
C LYS A 123 13.73 -8.79 3.39
N MET A 124 13.83 -10.09 3.64
CA MET A 124 12.92 -11.12 3.13
C MET A 124 12.72 -12.18 4.21
N PRO A 125 11.61 -12.16 4.97
CA PRO A 125 11.34 -13.18 5.97
C PRO A 125 11.22 -14.58 5.35
N GLY A 126 11.67 -15.61 6.06
CA GLY A 126 11.73 -16.98 5.51
C GLY A 126 10.37 -17.54 5.08
N PHE A 127 9.28 -17.20 5.79
CA PHE A 127 7.93 -17.63 5.41
C PHE A 127 7.40 -16.88 4.17
N VAL A 128 7.77 -15.60 4.00
CA VAL A 128 7.51 -14.84 2.77
C VAL A 128 8.23 -15.49 1.60
N ALA A 129 9.51 -15.82 1.75
CA ALA A 129 10.30 -16.42 0.67
C ALA A 129 9.72 -17.75 0.14
N LYS A 130 9.05 -18.51 1.00
CA LYS A 130 8.49 -19.85 0.72
C LYS A 130 7.10 -19.82 0.09
N ASN A 131 6.37 -18.71 0.19
CA ASN A 131 5.03 -18.57 -0.40
C ASN A 131 5.09 -17.57 -1.56
N THR A 132 4.81 -18.05 -2.78
CA THR A 132 4.93 -17.26 -4.02
C THR A 132 4.01 -16.04 -4.06
N GLU A 133 2.79 -16.17 -3.54
CA GLU A 133 1.81 -15.10 -3.50
C GLU A 133 2.17 -14.04 -2.47
N ILE A 134 2.49 -14.45 -1.23
CA ILE A 134 2.95 -13.52 -0.19
C ILE A 134 4.20 -12.79 -0.67
N LYS A 135 5.16 -13.50 -1.27
CA LYS A 135 6.38 -12.92 -1.83
C LYS A 135 6.09 -11.89 -2.93
N ARG A 136 5.12 -12.17 -3.80
CA ARG A 136 4.70 -11.25 -4.87
C ARG A 136 4.14 -9.97 -4.25
N ASN A 137 3.11 -10.09 -3.42
CA ASN A 137 2.44 -8.93 -2.83
C ASN A 137 3.41 -8.10 -1.97
N PHE A 138 4.30 -8.77 -1.22
CA PHE A 138 5.36 -8.11 -0.44
C PHE A 138 6.29 -7.28 -1.33
N ARG A 139 6.79 -7.85 -2.43
CA ARG A 139 7.65 -7.12 -3.39
C ARG A 139 6.92 -5.97 -4.07
N VAL A 140 5.66 -6.17 -4.43
CA VAL A 140 4.83 -5.15 -5.05
C VAL A 140 4.61 -3.98 -4.08
N ALA A 141 4.30 -4.25 -2.82
CA ALA A 141 4.16 -3.21 -1.81
C ALA A 141 5.45 -2.40 -1.65
N GLY A 142 6.59 -3.08 -1.61
CA GLY A 142 7.89 -2.41 -1.57
C GLY A 142 8.20 -1.56 -2.80
N PHE A 143 7.81 -2.03 -3.99
CA PHE A 143 7.90 -1.23 -5.22
C PHE A 143 7.01 0.02 -5.12
N ILE A 144 5.74 -0.13 -4.75
CA ILE A 144 4.79 0.98 -4.64
C ILE A 144 5.28 2.01 -3.60
N GLY A 145 5.80 1.55 -2.47
CA GLY A 145 6.41 2.42 -1.46
C GLY A 145 7.48 3.34 -2.03
N ARG A 146 8.48 2.78 -2.73
CA ARG A 146 9.49 3.59 -3.43
C ARG A 146 8.87 4.44 -4.54
N TRP A 147 7.94 3.88 -5.30
CA TRP A 147 7.36 4.57 -6.45
C TRP A 147 6.60 5.84 -6.07
N PHE A 148 5.95 5.85 -4.90
CA PHE A 148 5.28 7.03 -4.40
C PHE A 148 6.24 8.16 -3.99
N THR A 149 7.52 7.89 -3.69
CA THR A 149 8.50 8.95 -3.42
C THR A 149 8.85 9.74 -4.69
N SER A 150 8.65 9.16 -5.88
CA SER A 150 8.85 9.83 -7.17
C SER A 150 7.76 10.86 -7.53
N ALA A 151 6.66 10.93 -6.77
CA ALA A 151 5.58 11.87 -7.04
C ALA A 151 5.90 13.28 -6.52
N SER A 152 5.36 14.31 -7.18
CA SER A 152 5.54 15.71 -6.77
C SER A 152 4.86 16.04 -5.44
N SER A 153 3.75 15.37 -5.11
CA SER A 153 3.05 15.48 -3.84
C SER A 153 2.09 14.32 -3.63
N VAL A 154 1.62 14.12 -2.39
CA VAL A 154 0.60 13.13 -2.04
C VAL A 154 -0.72 13.43 -2.76
N GLU A 155 -1.13 14.70 -2.78
CA GLU A 155 -2.35 15.17 -3.44
C GLU A 155 -2.33 14.88 -4.94
N SER A 156 -1.16 14.98 -5.57
CA SER A 156 -0.98 14.63 -6.97
C SER A 156 -1.26 13.14 -7.21
N ILE A 157 -0.79 12.25 -6.34
CA ILE A 157 -1.06 10.80 -6.46
C ILE A 157 -2.57 10.54 -6.42
N TYR A 158 -3.24 11.07 -5.39
CA TYR A 158 -4.68 10.90 -5.21
C TYR A 158 -5.50 11.46 -6.36
N THR A 159 -5.16 12.68 -6.79
CA THR A 159 -5.84 13.35 -7.92
C THR A 159 -5.69 12.56 -9.20
N GLN A 160 -4.48 12.06 -9.50
CA GLN A 160 -4.24 11.25 -10.69
C GLN A 160 -5.01 9.92 -10.65
N LEU A 161 -5.06 9.26 -9.48
CA LEU A 161 -5.81 8.01 -9.30
C LEU A 161 -7.33 8.21 -9.24
N GLY A 162 -7.82 9.46 -9.19
CA GLY A 162 -9.24 9.75 -9.04
C GLY A 162 -9.83 9.34 -7.69
N VAL A 163 -8.99 9.27 -6.65
CA VAL A 163 -9.37 8.88 -5.28
C VAL A 163 -9.27 10.11 -4.37
N ARG A 164 -10.15 10.20 -3.38
CA ARG A 164 -10.07 11.24 -2.34
C ARG A 164 -9.36 10.67 -1.10
N PRO A 165 -8.39 11.39 -0.52
CA PRO A 165 -7.75 11.00 0.74
C PRO A 165 -8.74 10.80 1.88
#